data_AF-A0A6N6TB57-F1
#
_entry.id   AF-A0A6N6TB57-F1
#
_cell.length_a   1.000
_cell.length_b   1.000
_cell.length_c   1.000
_cell.angle_alpha   90.00
_cell.angle_beta   90.00
_cell.angle_gamma   90.00
#
_symmetry.space_group_name_H-M   'P 1'
#
loop_
_entity.id
_entity.type
_entity.pdbx_description
1 polymer ?
#
loop_
_entity_poly.entity_id
_entity_poly.type
_entity_poly.pdbx_seq_one_letter_code
_entity_poly.pdbx_strand_id
1 'polypeptide(L)'
;MIKHALLCSMLAILVSCGSESGQGGKVSAMNEKPSIILESVRIDNRSIQFYINFGMDNAVLGFSVENDAGQQRYFPMFGSTYRDIPSVTLDVFVSNLQDEMWVLSSWSGYEILAYHRMGTDRCMTQYGEIGSFDKPTPEILGGGTGTKLFPEMDIKKLSKVATLKYGAKSLGDTKVR
;
A
#
# COMPACT_ATOMS: atom_id res chain seq x y z
N MET A 1 -46.46 58.28 22.11
CA MET A 1 -46.08 58.26 20.67
C MET A 1 -44.62 57.89 20.57
N ILE A 2 -44.27 57.14 19.52
CA ILE A 2 -43.12 56.25 19.32
C ILE A 2 -41.83 57.01 18.89
N LYS A 3 -40.68 56.31 19.02
CA LYS A 3 -39.37 56.40 18.28
C LYS A 3 -38.24 56.94 19.16
N HIS A 4 -37.28 56.16 19.68
CA HIS A 4 -36.30 55.22 19.06
C HIS A 4 -35.57 55.79 17.84
N ALA A 5 -34.32 56.20 18.05
CA ALA A 5 -33.23 56.29 17.07
C ALA A 5 -31.93 55.95 17.83
N LEU A 6 -31.49 54.69 17.74
CA LEU A 6 -30.31 54.18 16.99
C LEU A 6 -28.96 54.73 17.50
N LEU A 7 -28.19 53.94 18.28
CA LEU A 7 -27.19 52.92 17.87
C LEU A 7 -25.92 53.52 17.23
N CYS A 8 -24.78 53.45 17.95
CA CYS A 8 -23.65 52.52 17.74
C CYS A 8 -22.59 53.09 16.76
N SER A 9 -21.27 52.98 16.92
CA SER A 9 -20.45 51.95 17.56
C SER A 9 -19.03 52.46 17.90
N MET A 10 -18.51 51.92 19.01
CA MET A 10 -17.16 51.42 19.28
C MET A 10 -15.90 52.05 18.66
N LEU A 11 -14.92 52.35 19.53
CA LEU A 11 -13.63 51.64 19.53
C LEU A 11 -12.84 51.94 20.83
N ALA A 12 -12.53 50.90 21.61
CA ALA A 12 -11.34 50.80 22.47
C ALA A 12 -11.50 49.59 23.38
N ILE A 13 -10.60 48.59 23.29
CA ILE A 13 -9.89 47.92 24.41
C ILE A 13 -8.64 47.29 23.76
N LEU A 14 -7.44 47.88 23.93
CA LEU A 14 -6.47 47.64 25.01
C LEU A 14 -5.88 46.22 25.06
N VAL A 15 -4.56 46.21 24.86
CA VAL A 15 -3.58 45.14 25.00
C VAL A 15 -3.57 44.56 26.41
N SER A 16 -3.44 43.23 26.55
CA SER A 16 -2.71 42.58 27.66
C SER A 16 -2.35 41.13 27.32
N CYS A 17 -1.18 40.74 27.83
CA CYS A 17 -0.42 39.53 27.58
C CYS A 17 -1.16 38.21 27.85
N GLY A 18 -0.96 37.25 26.95
CA GLY A 18 -1.18 35.83 27.19
C GLY A 18 -0.15 35.04 26.39
N SER A 19 0.82 34.45 27.09
CA SER A 19 1.74 33.47 26.51
C SER A 19 0.97 32.18 26.24
N GLU A 20 0.35 32.07 25.08
CA GLU A 20 -0.24 30.81 24.64
C GLU A 20 0.79 30.03 23.82
N SER A 21 1.36 29.06 24.53
CA SER A 21 1.92 27.83 24.00
C SER A 21 0.92 27.15 23.06
N GLY A 22 0.95 27.54 21.79
CA GLY A 22 0.32 26.83 20.71
C GLY A 22 1.40 26.28 19.80
N GLN A 23 2.16 25.29 20.29
CA GLN A 23 2.99 24.45 19.44
C GLN A 23 2.01 23.68 18.55
N GLY A 24 1.58 24.34 17.47
CA GLY A 24 0.85 23.72 16.39
C GLY A 24 1.76 22.64 15.86
N GLY A 25 1.55 21.43 16.38
CA GLY A 25 2.21 20.23 15.94
C GLY A 25 1.89 20.05 14.47
N LYS A 26 2.71 20.65 13.61
CA LYS A 26 3.06 20.03 12.34
C LYS A 26 3.78 18.74 12.70
N VAL A 27 3.01 17.73 13.06
CA VAL A 27 3.42 16.35 12.86
C VAL A 27 3.36 16.13 11.36
N SER A 28 4.32 16.73 10.65
CA SER A 28 4.75 16.21 9.37
C SER A 28 5.70 15.08 9.74
N ALA A 29 5.13 13.94 10.11
CA ALA A 29 5.84 12.68 9.94
C ALA A 29 5.84 12.43 8.43
N MET A 30 6.71 13.17 7.72
CA MET A 30 7.06 12.85 6.35
C MET A 30 7.71 11.48 6.46
N ASN A 31 7.01 10.43 6.01
CA ASN A 31 7.50 9.06 6.08
C ASN A 31 8.87 9.03 5.38
N GLU A 32 9.94 8.81 6.14
CA GLU A 32 11.34 8.96 5.66
C GLU A 32 11.70 7.95 4.55
N LYS A 33 10.81 6.98 4.29
CA LYS A 33 10.88 6.07 3.14
C LYS A 33 9.54 6.07 2.40
N PRO A 34 9.45 6.66 1.19
CA PRO A 34 8.23 6.60 0.37
C PRO A 34 7.93 5.19 -0.13
N SER A 35 8.89 4.26 -0.02
CA SER A 35 8.71 2.85 -0.31
C SER A 35 9.59 1.96 0.57
N ILE A 36 9.05 0.79 0.91
CA ILE A 36 9.76 -0.32 1.55
C ILE A 36 9.79 -1.46 0.55
N ILE A 37 10.98 -1.96 0.24
CA ILE A 37 11.11 -3.26 -0.42
C ILE A 37 11.13 -4.32 0.67
N LEU A 38 10.22 -5.28 0.56
CA LEU A 38 10.13 -6.40 1.50
C LEU A 38 11.21 -7.42 1.17
N GLU A 39 11.16 -7.97 -0.05
CA GLU A 39 12.13 -8.93 -0.58
C GLU A 39 11.98 -9.05 -2.09
N SER A 40 13.00 -9.60 -2.75
CA SER A 40 12.94 -10.01 -4.15
C SER A 40 13.04 -11.53 -4.27
N VAL A 41 12.12 -12.14 -4.99
CA VAL A 41 12.09 -13.58 -5.31
C VAL A 41 12.36 -13.75 -6.79
N ARG A 42 13.20 -14.72 -7.16
CA ARG A 42 13.42 -15.10 -8.55
C ARG A 42 12.49 -16.26 -8.91
N ILE A 43 11.70 -16.08 -9.97
CA ILE A 43 10.79 -17.10 -10.50
C ILE A 43 11.08 -17.21 -12.00
N ASP A 44 11.53 -18.39 -12.44
CA ASP A 44 12.12 -18.60 -13.75
C ASP A 44 13.23 -17.57 -14.05
N ASN A 45 13.13 -16.83 -15.16
CA ASN A 45 14.06 -15.78 -15.54
C ASN A 45 13.69 -14.39 -14.99
N ARG A 46 12.60 -14.27 -14.22
CA ARG A 46 12.05 -12.98 -13.78
C ARG A 46 12.40 -12.65 -12.34
N SER A 47 12.62 -11.36 -12.10
CA SER A 47 12.76 -10.81 -10.74
C SER A 47 11.40 -10.28 -10.28
N ILE A 48 10.91 -10.82 -9.17
CA ILE A 48 9.67 -10.37 -8.52
C ILE A 48 10.04 -9.63 -7.26
N GLN A 49 9.73 -8.34 -7.17
CA GLN A 49 10.00 -7.52 -5.99
C GLN A 49 8.71 -7.19 -5.27
N PHE A 50 8.61 -7.56 -4.00
CA PHE A 50 7.48 -7.22 -3.14
C PHE A 50 7.74 -5.90 -2.44
N TYR A 51 6.74 -5.03 -2.42
CA TYR A 51 6.89 -3.67 -1.92
C TYR A 51 5.69 -3.19 -1.13
N ILE A 52 5.95 -2.24 -0.25
CA ILE A 52 4.96 -1.32 0.30
C ILE A 52 5.32 0.07 -0.20
N ASN A 53 4.40 0.77 -0.84
CA ASN A 53 4.59 2.16 -1.26
C ASN A 53 3.66 3.05 -0.45
N PHE A 54 4.19 4.13 0.09
CA PHE A 54 3.46 5.11 0.89
C PHE A 54 3.21 6.36 0.05
N GLY A 55 1.94 6.61 -0.26
CA GLY A 55 1.49 7.89 -0.76
C GLY A 55 1.25 8.88 0.39
N MET A 56 0.72 10.05 0.04
CA MET A 56 0.43 11.12 1.01
C MET A 56 -0.62 10.71 2.04
N ASP A 57 -1.65 9.98 1.61
CA ASP A 57 -2.79 9.56 2.42
C ASP A 57 -3.16 8.07 2.19
N ASN A 58 -2.29 7.32 1.53
CA ASN A 58 -2.53 5.92 1.21
C ASN A 58 -1.25 5.08 1.35
N ALA A 59 -1.43 3.77 1.45
CA ALA A 59 -0.36 2.80 1.37
C ALA A 59 -0.78 1.65 0.46
N VAL A 60 0.14 1.19 -0.39
CA VAL A 60 -0.10 0.11 -1.35
C VAL A 60 0.88 -1.02 -1.09
N LEU A 61 0.33 -2.21 -0.85
CA LEU A 61 1.05 -3.47 -0.87
C LEU A 61 0.92 -4.08 -2.27
N GLY A 62 2.05 -4.40 -2.89
CA GLY A 62 2.06 -4.98 -4.22
C GLY A 62 3.34 -5.76 -4.50
N PHE A 63 3.43 -6.23 -5.74
CA PHE A 63 4.66 -6.76 -6.29
C PHE A 63 4.89 -6.17 -7.67
N SER A 64 6.13 -6.20 -8.10
CA SER A 64 6.51 -5.86 -9.46
C SER A 64 7.22 -7.01 -10.13
N VAL A 65 7.04 -7.14 -11.44
CA VAL A 65 7.74 -8.11 -12.27
C VAL A 65 8.69 -7.35 -13.18
N GLU A 66 9.97 -7.68 -13.12
CA GLU A 66 10.96 -7.23 -14.11
C GLU A 66 11.03 -8.25 -15.26
N ASN A 67 10.90 -7.78 -16.50
CA ASN A 67 11.08 -8.61 -17.69
C ASN A 67 12.54 -8.64 -18.16
N ASP A 68 12.85 -9.47 -19.17
CA ASP A 68 14.20 -9.62 -19.71
C ASP A 68 14.78 -8.32 -20.33
N ALA A 69 13.93 -7.34 -20.62
CA ALA A 69 14.33 -6.03 -21.11
C ALA A 69 14.62 -5.02 -19.98
N GLY A 70 14.60 -5.46 -18.72
CA GLY A 70 14.79 -4.61 -17.54
C GLY A 70 13.61 -3.69 -17.24
N GLN A 71 12.45 -3.92 -17.85
CA GLN A 71 11.26 -3.13 -17.60
C GLN A 71 10.48 -3.71 -16.42
N GLN A 72 10.24 -2.87 -15.42
CA GLN A 72 9.50 -3.22 -14.22
C GLN A 72 8.03 -2.82 -14.37
N ARG A 73 7.13 -3.78 -14.11
CA ARG A 73 5.67 -3.60 -14.17
C ARG A 73 5.06 -3.88 -12.81
N TYR A 74 4.19 -3.00 -12.34
CA TYR A 74 3.67 -3.00 -10.97
C TYR A 74 2.25 -3.56 -10.89
N PHE A 75 2.00 -4.37 -9.87
CA PHE A 75 0.72 -5.03 -9.61
C PHE A 75 0.30 -4.77 -8.15
N PRO A 76 -0.51 -3.72 -7.92
CA PRO A 76 -1.06 -3.40 -6.59
C PRO A 76 -2.02 -4.51 -6.15
N MET A 77 -1.73 -5.22 -5.06
CA MET A 77 -2.61 -6.28 -4.56
C MET A 77 -3.67 -5.73 -3.61
N PHE A 78 -3.26 -4.78 -2.77
CA PHE A 78 -4.10 -4.18 -1.74
C PHE A 78 -3.66 -2.75 -1.48
N GLY A 79 -4.63 -1.85 -1.34
CA GLY A 79 -4.41 -0.48 -0.92
C GLY A 79 -5.18 -0.17 0.35
N SER A 80 -4.59 0.67 1.19
CA SER A 80 -5.25 1.24 2.37
C SER A 80 -5.29 2.76 2.24
N THR A 81 -6.45 3.35 2.53
CA THR A 81 -6.61 4.81 2.63
C THR A 81 -6.57 5.23 4.10
N TYR A 82 -5.91 6.34 4.37
CA TYR A 82 -5.76 6.95 5.70
C TYR A 82 -5.13 6.04 6.76
N ARG A 83 -4.53 4.91 6.35
CA ARG A 83 -3.93 3.89 7.22
C ARG A 83 -2.68 3.32 6.57
N ASP A 84 -1.77 2.85 7.41
CA ASP A 84 -0.60 2.05 7.02
C ASP A 84 -1.04 0.64 6.55
N ILE A 85 -0.13 -0.11 5.92
CA ILE A 85 -0.29 -1.54 5.69
C ILE A 85 -0.20 -2.27 7.04
N PRO A 86 -1.14 -3.19 7.35
CA PRO A 86 -1.05 -3.98 8.56
C PRO A 86 0.21 -4.87 8.55
N SER A 87 0.63 -5.34 9.72
CA SER A 87 1.63 -6.42 9.78
C SER A 87 1.10 -7.64 9.02
N VAL A 88 1.80 -8.04 7.96
CA VAL A 88 1.33 -9.00 6.96
C VAL A 88 2.37 -10.09 6.73
N THR A 89 1.91 -11.32 6.54
CA THR A 89 2.73 -12.42 6.00
C THR A 89 2.33 -12.66 4.55
N LEU A 90 3.33 -12.74 3.66
CA LEU A 90 3.15 -13.07 2.25
C LEU A 90 3.72 -14.46 1.99
N ASP A 91 2.87 -15.40 1.63
CA ASP A 91 3.30 -16.71 1.14
C ASP A 91 3.24 -16.73 -0.38
N VAL A 92 4.37 -17.04 -1.01
CA VAL A 92 4.50 -17.05 -2.47
C VAL A 92 4.56 -18.49 -2.96
N PHE A 93 3.64 -18.84 -3.85
CA PHE A 93 3.53 -20.15 -4.47
C PHE A 93 3.70 -20.03 -5.98
N VAL A 94 4.29 -21.03 -6.61
CA VAL A 94 4.49 -21.09 -8.06
C VAL A 94 4.05 -22.42 -8.63
N SER A 95 3.62 -22.42 -9.90
CA SER A 95 3.38 -23.65 -10.66
C SER A 95 4.69 -24.41 -10.87
N ASN A 96 4.60 -25.71 -11.18
CA ASN A 96 5.77 -26.53 -11.53
C ASN A 96 6.55 -25.98 -12.74
N LEU A 97 5.85 -25.31 -13.67
CA LEU A 97 6.45 -24.68 -14.83
C LEU A 97 6.98 -23.27 -14.53
N GLN A 98 6.76 -22.76 -13.31
CA GLN A 98 7.12 -21.40 -12.88
C GLN A 98 6.53 -20.28 -13.76
N ASP A 99 5.47 -20.59 -14.50
CA ASP A 99 4.75 -19.66 -15.37
C ASP A 99 3.54 -19.01 -14.67
N GLU A 100 3.20 -19.46 -13.46
CA GLU A 100 2.09 -18.97 -12.66
C GLU A 100 2.54 -18.77 -11.21
N MET A 101 2.08 -17.69 -10.59
CA MET A 101 2.39 -17.30 -9.22
C MET A 101 1.12 -16.95 -8.46
N TRP A 102 1.02 -17.44 -7.23
CA TRP A 102 0.02 -17.06 -6.25
C TRP A 102 0.70 -16.40 -5.06
N VAL A 103 0.11 -15.32 -4.56
CA VAL A 103 0.59 -14.61 -3.37
C VAL A 103 -0.57 -14.56 -2.37
N LEU A 104 -0.44 -15.32 -1.29
CA LEU A 104 -1.38 -15.28 -0.17
C LEU A 104 -0.86 -14.27 0.86
N SER A 105 -1.57 -13.16 0.98
CA SER A 105 -1.32 -12.13 2.00
C SER A 105 -2.23 -12.37 3.18
N SER A 106 -1.69 -12.51 4.39
CA SER A 106 -2.47 -12.80 5.61
C SER A 106 -2.14 -11.86 6.77
N TRP A 107 -3.18 -11.39 7.47
CA TRP A 107 -3.09 -10.63 8.71
C TRP A 107 -4.30 -10.92 9.61
N SER A 108 -4.34 -10.33 10.81
CA SER A 108 -5.35 -10.63 11.83
C SER A 108 -6.78 -10.53 11.28
N GLY A 109 -7.41 -11.68 11.02
CA GLY A 109 -8.80 -11.81 10.58
C GLY A 109 -9.04 -11.65 9.08
N TYR A 110 -7.98 -11.54 8.25
CA TYR A 110 -8.11 -11.30 6.81
C TYR A 110 -7.04 -12.02 5.99
N GLU A 111 -7.44 -12.45 4.81
CA GLU A 111 -6.56 -13.02 3.78
C GLU A 111 -6.90 -12.41 2.42
N ILE A 112 -5.88 -12.16 1.61
CA ILE A 112 -6.02 -11.71 0.23
C ILE A 112 -5.16 -12.59 -0.64
N LEU A 113 -5.76 -13.19 -1.67
CA LEU A 113 -5.05 -13.95 -2.68
C LEU A 113 -4.89 -13.10 -3.95
N ALA A 114 -3.67 -13.08 -4.47
CA ALA A 114 -3.35 -12.55 -5.79
C ALA A 114 -2.76 -13.65 -6.67
N TYR A 115 -3.08 -13.60 -7.97
CA TYR A 115 -2.61 -14.52 -9.00
C TYR A 115 -2.00 -13.75 -10.15
N HIS A 116 -0.85 -14.21 -10.64
CA HIS A 116 -0.18 -13.65 -11.81
C HIS A 116 0.35 -14.76 -12.72
N ARG A 117 0.07 -14.64 -14.01
CA ARG A 117 0.70 -15.47 -15.04
C ARG A 117 1.89 -14.72 -15.63
N MET A 118 3.07 -15.33 -15.55
CA MET A 118 4.31 -14.75 -16.07
C MET A 118 4.18 -14.43 -17.56
N GLY A 119 4.70 -13.27 -17.94
CA GLY A 119 4.61 -12.78 -19.33
C GLY A 119 3.30 -12.09 -19.68
N THR A 120 2.36 -11.95 -18.74
CA THR A 120 1.15 -11.17 -18.93
C THR A 120 1.25 -9.79 -18.27
N ASP A 121 0.42 -8.85 -18.71
CA ASP A 121 0.23 -7.54 -18.09
C ASP A 121 -0.94 -7.56 -17.09
N ARG A 122 -1.37 -8.74 -16.63
CA ARG A 122 -2.54 -8.92 -15.78
C ARG A 122 -2.20 -9.60 -14.46
N CYS A 123 -2.88 -9.17 -13.41
CA CYS A 123 -2.93 -9.84 -12.12
C CYS A 123 -4.39 -9.98 -11.73
N MET A 124 -4.75 -11.07 -11.07
CA MET A 124 -6.08 -11.28 -10.54
C MET A 124 -6.01 -11.19 -9.02
N THR A 125 -6.89 -10.39 -8.43
CA THR A 125 -7.07 -10.32 -6.97
C THR A 125 -8.50 -10.73 -6.65
N GLN A 126 -8.83 -10.87 -5.36
CA GLN A 126 -10.22 -11.06 -4.94
C GLN A 126 -11.15 -9.88 -5.34
N TYR A 127 -10.59 -8.71 -5.68
CA TYR A 127 -11.34 -7.55 -6.12
C TYR A 127 -11.54 -7.48 -7.64
N GLY A 128 -10.99 -8.45 -8.38
CA GLY A 128 -11.06 -8.52 -9.84
C GLY A 128 -9.69 -8.53 -10.51
N GLU A 129 -9.72 -8.56 -11.84
CA GLU A 129 -8.51 -8.48 -12.67
C GLU A 129 -8.01 -7.04 -12.76
N ILE A 130 -6.72 -6.85 -12.54
CA ILE A 130 -6.03 -5.57 -12.66
C ILE A 130 -4.98 -5.64 -13.77
N GLY A 131 -4.85 -4.55 -14.52
CA GLY A 131 -3.73 -4.35 -15.43
C GLY A 131 -2.46 -3.96 -14.66
N SER A 132 -1.31 -4.16 -15.30
CA SER A 132 -0.04 -3.65 -14.79
C SER A 132 0.04 -2.13 -14.89
N PHE A 133 0.79 -1.50 -13.98
CA PHE A 133 1.04 -0.07 -13.97
C PHE A 133 2.52 0.24 -14.16
N ASP A 134 2.82 1.46 -14.61
CA ASP A 134 4.20 1.98 -14.71
C ASP A 134 4.75 2.48 -13.36
N LYS A 135 3.87 2.71 -12.37
CA LYS A 135 4.21 3.20 -11.04
C LYS A 135 3.58 2.33 -9.94
N PRO A 136 4.22 2.21 -8.76
CA PRO A 136 3.76 1.33 -7.68
C PRO A 136 2.41 1.73 -7.06
N THR A 137 2.08 3.01 -7.08
CA THR A 137 0.83 3.57 -6.54
C THR A 137 0.05 4.24 -7.67
N PRO A 138 -0.97 3.57 -8.24
CA PRO A 138 -1.79 4.16 -9.29
C PRO A 138 -2.73 5.24 -8.72
N GLU A 139 -3.17 6.16 -9.58
CA GLU A 139 -4.13 7.21 -9.20
C GLU A 139 -5.52 6.64 -8.89
N ILE A 140 -5.86 5.52 -9.50
CA ILE A 140 -7.11 4.80 -9.28
C ILE A 140 -6.78 3.33 -9.03
N LEU A 141 -7.07 2.86 -7.81
CA LEU A 141 -7.10 1.44 -7.48
C LEU A 141 -8.48 0.90 -7.85
N GLY A 142 -8.66 0.55 -9.12
CA GLY A 142 -9.89 -0.04 -9.63
C GLY A 142 -9.68 -1.50 -9.98
N GLY A 143 -10.46 -2.40 -9.38
CA GLY A 143 -10.60 -3.78 -9.86
C GLY A 143 -11.38 -3.79 -11.15
N GLY A 144 -10.92 -4.53 -12.16
CA GLY A 144 -11.64 -4.69 -13.42
C GLY A 144 -13.04 -5.25 -13.18
N THR A 145 -14.03 -4.68 -13.87
CA THR A 145 -15.41 -5.17 -13.87
C THR A 145 -15.46 -6.51 -14.58
N GLY A 146 -15.55 -7.59 -13.82
CA GLY A 146 -15.79 -8.92 -14.39
C GLY A 146 -15.66 -10.00 -13.34
N THR A 147 -16.68 -10.84 -13.23
CA THR A 147 -16.61 -12.13 -12.53
C THR A 147 -15.71 -13.09 -13.31
N LYS A 148 -14.40 -12.81 -13.37
CA LYS A 148 -13.43 -13.83 -13.76
C LYS A 148 -13.25 -14.77 -12.58
N LEU A 149 -13.38 -16.06 -12.83
CA LEU A 149 -13.13 -17.09 -11.83
C LEU A 149 -11.65 -17.05 -11.47
N PHE A 150 -11.36 -16.87 -10.19
CA PHE A 150 -10.00 -16.94 -9.66
C PHE A 150 -9.43 -18.34 -9.95
N PRO A 151 -8.23 -18.47 -10.54
CA PRO A 151 -7.65 -19.79 -10.81
C PRO A 151 -7.57 -20.65 -9.56
N GLU A 152 -7.97 -21.91 -9.66
CA GLU A 152 -7.95 -22.83 -8.53
C GLU A 152 -6.51 -23.01 -8.03
N MET A 153 -6.32 -22.77 -6.74
CA MET A 153 -5.03 -22.98 -6.07
C MET A 153 -4.94 -24.43 -5.60
N ASP A 154 -4.50 -25.32 -6.48
CA ASP A 154 -4.22 -26.72 -6.14
C ASP A 154 -2.84 -26.82 -5.45
N ILE A 155 -2.82 -26.66 -4.12
CA ILE A 155 -1.60 -26.64 -3.30
C ILE A 155 -0.71 -27.87 -3.53
N LYS A 156 -1.26 -29.02 -3.97
CA LYS A 156 -0.47 -30.22 -4.26
C LYS A 156 0.37 -30.10 -5.53
N LYS A 157 0.01 -29.18 -6.43
CA LYS A 157 0.71 -28.90 -7.69
C LYS A 157 1.54 -27.62 -7.63
N LEU A 158 1.52 -26.92 -6.50
CA LEU A 158 2.24 -25.68 -6.30
C LEU A 158 3.42 -25.88 -5.36
N SER A 159 4.51 -25.19 -5.65
CA SER A 159 5.66 -25.10 -4.76
C SER A 159 5.62 -23.78 -4.01
N LYS A 160 5.66 -23.81 -2.68
CA LYS A 160 5.87 -22.62 -1.87
C LYS A 160 7.35 -22.23 -1.94
N VAL A 161 7.64 -21.04 -2.46
CA VAL A 161 9.02 -20.57 -2.72
C VAL A 161 9.50 -19.50 -1.75
N ALA A 162 8.58 -18.78 -1.10
CA ALA A 162 8.95 -17.77 -0.11
C ALA A 162 7.86 -17.56 0.95
N THR A 163 8.28 -17.10 2.13
CA THR A 163 7.44 -16.50 3.16
C THR A 163 8.06 -15.18 3.59
N LEU A 164 7.41 -14.08 3.27
CA LEU A 164 7.85 -12.73 3.59
C LEU A 164 7.03 -12.20 4.76
N LYS A 165 7.65 -11.46 5.68
CA LYS A 165 6.94 -10.87 6.83
C LYS A 165 7.21 -9.38 6.91
N TYR A 166 6.14 -8.61 7.03
CA TYR A 166 6.16 -7.20 7.38
C TYR A 166 5.48 -7.02 8.74
N GLY A 167 6.10 -6.24 9.64
CA GLY A 167 5.64 -6.09 11.02
C GLY A 167 5.84 -4.67 11.54
N ALA A 168 4.90 -4.18 12.35
CA ALA A 168 4.89 -2.84 12.94
C ALA A 168 5.96 -2.58 14.03
N LYS A 169 7.05 -3.37 14.06
CA LYS A 169 8.20 -3.13 14.95
C LYS A 169 9.51 -3.36 14.21
N SER A 170 10.00 -2.30 13.56
CA SER A 170 11.43 -2.07 13.33
C SER A 170 11.71 -0.58 13.08
N LEU A 171 11.17 0.30 13.94
CA LEU A 171 11.60 1.70 14.07
C LEU A 171 11.82 1.98 15.55
N GLY A 172 12.84 1.34 16.11
CA GLY A 172 13.13 1.45 17.53
C GLY A 172 14.17 0.44 17.97
N ASP A 173 15.34 0.44 17.33
CA ASP A 173 16.60 0.00 17.94
C ASP A 173 17.79 0.40 17.04
N THR A 174 17.94 1.71 16.85
CA THR A 174 19.28 2.29 16.63
C THR A 174 19.49 3.36 17.69
N LYS A 175 19.57 2.93 18.95
CA LYS A 175 20.33 3.70 19.94
C LYS A 175 21.80 3.56 19.55
N VAL A 176 22.30 4.55 18.82
CA VAL A 176 23.74 4.78 18.72
C VAL A 176 24.24 5.05 20.14
N ARG A 177 25.15 4.18 20.58
CA ARG A 177 25.86 4.28 21.84
C ARG A 177 27.00 5.27 21.68
#